data_AF-A0A6J5UJJ0-F1
#
_entry.id   AF-A0A6J5UJJ0-F1
#
_cell.length_a   1.000
_cell.length_b   1.000
_cell.length_c   1.000
_cell.angle_alpha   90.00
_cell.angle_beta   90.00
_cell.angle_gamma   90.00
#
_symmetry.space_group_name_H-M   'P 1'
#
loop_
_entity.id
_entity.type
_entity.pdbx_description
1 polymer ?
#
loop_
_entity_poly.entity_id
_entity_poly.type
_entity_poly.pdbx_seq_one_letter_code
_entity_poly.pdbx_strand_id
1 'polypeptide(L)'
;MLVLQSIWVSGWGSQKELDEAKLNFAAAEGDHVSFLNVYKGFLQSGKSSQWCHKNFVNYQAMKKVLEIREQLRRTAQRIGIVLKSCERDTVVVRKAITNGFFANACRLEASSHDGKYKTIRGSQAVYIHPSSVLFRVNPKWVLYHSLVSTDKQYMRNVISIDPSWLTEAAPHFYQHQRLKSMVH
;
A
#
# COMPACT_ATOMS: atom_id res chain seq x y z
N MET A 1 -8.76 5.17 -2.14
CA MET A 1 -8.08 4.32 -3.13
C MET A 1 -8.07 2.85 -2.72
N LEU A 2 -7.69 2.52 -1.48
CA LEU A 2 -7.67 1.12 -0.99
C LEU A 2 -9.06 0.45 -0.84
N VAL A 3 -10.13 1.23 -0.70
CA VAL A 3 -11.51 0.76 -0.43
C VAL A 3 -12.30 0.45 -1.71
N LEU A 4 -11.74 0.71 -2.89
CA LEU A 4 -12.47 0.60 -4.16
C LEU A 4 -12.03 -0.65 -4.94
N GLN A 5 -12.90 -1.09 -5.86
CA GLN A 5 -12.50 -1.97 -6.95
C GLN A 5 -11.29 -1.37 -7.69
N SER A 6 -10.48 -2.24 -8.31
CA SER A 6 -9.20 -1.91 -8.94
C SER A 6 -9.18 -0.53 -9.61
N ILE A 7 -8.23 0.32 -9.20
CA ILE A 7 -8.00 1.65 -9.80
C ILE A 7 -7.60 1.51 -11.27
N TRP A 8 -6.99 0.38 -11.63
CA TRP A 8 -6.52 0.07 -12.97
C TRP A 8 -7.60 -0.64 -13.79
N VAL A 9 -7.75 -0.23 -15.05
CA VAL A 9 -8.66 -0.84 -16.03
C VAL A 9 -7.85 -1.72 -16.99
N SER A 10 -8.11 -3.03 -16.99
CA SER A 10 -7.41 -4.01 -17.85
C SER A 10 -8.07 -4.27 -19.20
N GLY A 11 -9.27 -3.71 -19.44
CA GLY A 11 -10.01 -3.88 -20.69
C GLY A 11 -9.78 -2.77 -21.72
N TRP A 12 -8.92 -1.79 -21.41
CA TRP A 12 -8.50 -0.76 -22.35
C TRP A 12 -7.09 -1.13 -22.81
N GLY A 13 -6.84 -1.16 -24.12
CA GLY A 13 -5.52 -1.43 -24.69
C GLY A 13 -4.96 -2.83 -24.40
N SER A 14 -3.68 -2.99 -24.72
CA SER A 14 -2.93 -4.21 -24.45
C SER A 14 -2.44 -4.26 -22.99
N GLN A 15 -2.22 -5.47 -22.47
CA GLN A 15 -1.64 -5.67 -21.14
C GLN A 15 -0.28 -4.95 -20.97
N LYS A 16 0.50 -4.86 -22.06
CA LYS A 16 1.80 -4.18 -22.09
C LYS A 16 1.66 -2.66 -21.84
N GLU A 17 0.73 -2.01 -22.55
CA GLU A 17 0.49 -0.57 -22.37
C GLU A 17 -0.02 -0.24 -20.97
N LEU A 18 -0.86 -1.10 -20.40
CA LEU A 18 -1.29 -0.96 -19.02
C LEU A 18 -0.11 -1.02 -18.05
N ASP A 19 0.79 -1.99 -18.23
CA ASP A 19 1.93 -2.17 -17.34
C ASP A 19 2.93 -1.01 -17.50
N GLU A 20 3.15 -0.49 -18.71
CA GLU A 20 3.91 0.74 -18.96
C GLU A 20 3.27 1.96 -18.27
N ALA A 21 1.95 2.11 -18.36
CA ALA A 21 1.24 3.20 -17.69
C ALA A 21 1.36 3.11 -16.17
N LYS A 22 1.30 1.90 -15.59
CA LYS A 22 1.51 1.70 -14.14
C LYS A 22 2.92 2.08 -13.71
N LEU A 23 3.93 1.79 -14.52
CA LEU A 23 5.33 2.14 -14.23
C LEU A 23 5.52 3.65 -14.08
N ASN A 24 4.79 4.47 -14.85
CA ASN A 24 4.84 5.94 -14.73
C ASN A 24 4.43 6.47 -13.36
N PHE A 25 3.69 5.68 -12.57
CA PHE A 25 3.26 6.05 -11.23
C PHE A 25 3.93 5.23 -10.13
N ALA A 26 4.73 4.22 -10.49
CA ALA A 26 5.35 3.32 -9.56
C ALA A 26 6.30 4.07 -8.61
N ALA A 27 6.16 3.78 -7.32
CA ALA A 27 7.03 4.29 -6.28
C ALA A 27 7.84 3.14 -5.67
N ALA A 28 9.13 3.37 -5.45
CA ALA A 28 10.02 2.39 -4.82
C ALA A 28 9.58 2.04 -3.39
N GLU A 29 8.84 2.94 -2.74
CA GLU A 29 8.24 2.73 -1.43
C GLU A 29 7.09 1.72 -1.43
N GLY A 30 6.39 1.56 -2.55
CA GLY A 30 5.30 0.58 -2.71
C GLY A 30 3.97 1.15 -3.16
N ASP A 31 2.96 0.26 -3.20
CA ASP A 31 1.69 0.47 -3.89
C ASP A 31 0.92 1.69 -3.37
N HIS A 32 0.95 1.91 -2.06
CA HIS A 32 0.27 3.04 -1.44
C HIS A 32 0.79 4.40 -1.92
N VAL A 33 2.11 4.51 -2.11
CA VAL A 33 2.73 5.73 -2.63
C VAL A 33 2.48 5.84 -4.14
N SER A 34 2.47 4.72 -4.87
CA SER A 34 2.05 4.69 -6.27
C SER A 34 0.61 5.17 -6.46
N PHE A 35 -0.31 4.76 -5.59
CA PHE A 35 -1.69 5.27 -5.57
C PHE A 35 -1.75 6.77 -5.29
N LEU A 36 -0.93 7.28 -4.38
CA LEU A 36 -0.82 8.71 -4.14
C LEU A 36 -0.34 9.47 -5.39
N ASN A 37 0.60 8.90 -6.15
CA ASN A 37 1.07 9.49 -7.41
C ASN A 37 -0.05 9.54 -8.46
N VAL A 38 -0.82 8.45 -8.63
CA VAL A 38 -2.01 8.43 -9.51
C VAL A 38 -3.00 9.52 -9.09
N TYR A 39 -3.30 9.64 -7.80
CA TYR A 39 -4.21 10.66 -7.29
C TYR A 39 -3.72 12.08 -7.56
N LYS A 40 -2.43 12.36 -7.32
CA LYS A 40 -1.81 13.66 -7.61
C LYS A 40 -1.87 13.98 -9.10
N GLY A 41 -1.52 13.02 -9.97
CA GLY A 41 -1.60 13.19 -11.43
C GLY A 41 -3.02 13.47 -11.92
N PHE A 42 -4.03 12.79 -11.36
CA PHE A 42 -5.43 13.06 -11.66
C PHE A 42 -5.87 14.46 -11.25
N LEU A 43 -5.42 14.97 -10.09
CA LEU A 43 -5.72 16.34 -9.68
C LEU A 43 -5.05 17.37 -10.59
N GLN A 44 -3.79 17.15 -10.95
CA GLN A 44 -3.01 18.03 -11.83
C GLN A 44 -3.59 18.09 -13.26
N SER A 45 -4.21 17.01 -13.74
CA SER A 45 -4.89 17.00 -15.03
C SER A 45 -6.26 17.68 -15.02
N GLY A 46 -6.63 18.36 -13.93
CA GLY A 46 -7.95 18.98 -13.79
C GLY A 46 -9.07 17.96 -13.59
N LYS A 47 -8.77 16.78 -13.03
CA LYS A 47 -9.73 15.67 -12.85
C LYS A 47 -10.30 15.15 -14.18
N SER A 48 -9.46 15.13 -15.23
CA SER A 48 -9.86 14.81 -16.60
C SER A 48 -10.17 13.32 -16.80
N SER A 49 -11.34 13.03 -17.39
CA SER A 49 -11.70 11.68 -17.82
C SER A 49 -10.82 11.18 -18.97
N GLN A 50 -10.38 12.07 -19.86
CA GLN A 50 -9.45 11.73 -20.95
C GLN A 50 -8.08 11.34 -20.40
N TRP A 51 -7.61 12.04 -19.37
CA TRP A 51 -6.38 11.67 -18.66
C TRP A 51 -6.50 10.28 -18.02
N CYS A 52 -7.64 9.99 -17.40
CA CYS A 52 -7.92 8.66 -16.85
C CYS A 52 -7.86 7.57 -17.91
N HIS A 53 -8.49 7.79 -19.08
CA HIS A 53 -8.44 6.86 -20.20
C HIS A 53 -7.02 6.61 -20.69
N LYS A 54 -6.25 7.69 -20.93
CA LYS A 54 -4.86 7.60 -21.38
C LYS A 54 -3.94 6.83 -20.42
N ASN A 55 -4.22 6.90 -19.11
CA ASN A 55 -3.40 6.28 -18.07
C ASN A 55 -4.02 4.99 -17.51
N PHE A 56 -5.05 4.44 -18.15
CA PHE A 56 -5.75 3.21 -17.72
C PHE A 56 -6.29 3.29 -16.28
N VAL A 57 -6.65 4.49 -15.83
CA VAL A 57 -7.22 4.75 -14.50
C VAL A 57 -8.74 4.77 -14.59
N ASN A 58 -9.41 4.09 -13.67
CA ASN A 58 -10.87 4.07 -13.59
C ASN A 58 -11.41 5.43 -13.10
N TYR A 59 -12.00 6.21 -14.00
CA TYR A 59 -12.54 7.53 -13.69
C TYR A 59 -13.66 7.51 -12.63
N GLN A 60 -14.52 6.49 -12.65
CA GLN A 60 -15.60 6.36 -11.65
C GLN A 60 -15.03 6.04 -10.26
N ALA A 61 -14.00 5.20 -10.20
CA ALA A 61 -13.27 4.98 -8.96
C ALA A 61 -12.64 6.28 -8.46
N MET A 62 -12.03 7.09 -9.33
CA MET A 62 -11.43 8.37 -8.95
C MET A 62 -12.45 9.38 -8.41
N LYS A 63 -13.64 9.48 -9.01
CA LYS A 63 -14.75 10.27 -8.46
C LYS A 63 -15.08 9.81 -7.03
N LYS A 64 -15.18 8.49 -6.83
CA LYS A 64 -15.47 7.95 -5.51
C LYS A 64 -14.36 8.21 -4.49
N VAL A 65 -13.10 8.20 -4.92
CA VAL A 65 -11.96 8.60 -4.07
C VAL A 65 -12.11 10.05 -3.61
N LEU A 66 -12.50 10.97 -4.50
CA LEU A 66 -12.72 12.37 -4.14
C LEU A 66 -13.82 12.54 -3.09
N GLU A 67 -14.95 11.86 -3.30
CA GLU A 67 -16.08 11.87 -2.35
C GLU A 67 -15.66 11.36 -0.96
N ILE A 68 -15.04 10.17 -0.91
CA ILE A 68 -14.61 9.56 0.36
C ILE A 68 -13.58 10.45 1.07
N ARG A 69 -12.62 11.01 0.33
CA ARG A 69 -11.63 11.92 0.91
C ARG A 69 -12.29 13.15 1.52
N GLU A 70 -13.26 13.74 0.82
CA GLU A 70 -13.96 14.93 1.31
C GLU A 70 -14.80 14.61 2.55
N GLN A 71 -15.44 13.44 2.60
CA GLN A 71 -16.14 12.97 3.80
C GLN A 71 -15.18 12.81 4.99
N LEU A 72 -14.04 12.12 4.80
CA LEU A 72 -13.02 11.97 5.83
C LEU A 72 -12.47 13.32 6.31
N ARG A 73 -12.25 14.26 5.37
CA ARG A 73 -11.80 15.62 5.65
C ARG A 73 -12.77 16.36 6.57
N ARG A 74 -14.07 16.34 6.24
CA ARG A 74 -15.13 16.97 7.04
C ARG A 74 -15.23 16.35 8.43
N THR A 75 -15.17 15.02 8.52
CA THR A 75 -15.19 14.31 9.80
C THR A 75 -13.99 14.70 10.67
N ALA A 76 -12.78 14.69 10.11
CA ALA A 76 -11.56 15.08 10.82
C ALA A 76 -11.65 16.50 11.38
N GLN A 77 -12.13 17.46 10.57
CA GLN A 77 -12.33 18.84 11.01
C GLN A 77 -13.37 18.95 12.12
N ARG A 78 -14.49 18.21 12.01
CA ARG A 78 -15.55 18.20 13.03
C ARG A 78 -15.05 17.73 14.40
N ILE A 79 -14.12 16.78 14.43
CA ILE A 79 -13.52 16.26 15.67
C ILE A 79 -12.24 17.02 16.08
N GLY A 80 -11.95 18.17 15.46
CA GLY A 80 -10.84 19.05 15.84
C GLY A 80 -9.46 18.60 15.35
N ILE A 81 -9.37 17.64 14.42
CA ILE A 81 -8.08 17.25 13.83
C ILE A 81 -7.62 18.31 12.82
N VAL A 82 -6.46 18.91 13.10
CA VAL A 82 -5.80 19.84 12.18
C VAL A 82 -5.21 19.07 11.01
N LEU A 83 -5.65 19.41 9.80
CA LEU A 83 -5.17 18.80 8.57
C LEU A 83 -3.82 19.40 8.18
N LYS A 84 -2.80 18.55 8.09
CA LYS A 84 -1.46 18.91 7.60
C LYS A 84 -1.11 18.05 6.39
N SER A 85 -0.33 18.61 5.47
CA SER A 85 0.24 17.89 4.34
C SER A 85 1.72 17.60 4.61
N CYS A 86 2.19 16.42 4.23
CA CYS A 86 3.60 16.04 4.31
C CYS A 86 4.35 16.27 2.98
N GLU A 87 3.74 17.02 2.05
CA GLU A 87 4.30 17.37 0.74
C GLU A 87 4.88 16.18 -0.06
N ARG A 88 6.21 16.06 -0.04
CA ARG A 88 7.00 15.03 -0.74
C ARG A 88 7.61 13.99 0.21
N ASP A 89 7.48 14.17 1.52
CA ASP A 89 8.03 13.24 2.49
C ASP A 89 7.17 11.96 2.57
N THR A 90 7.64 10.92 1.90
CA THR A 90 7.01 9.60 1.87
C THR A 90 7.21 8.83 3.18
N VAL A 91 8.15 9.23 4.04
CA VAL A 91 8.37 8.60 5.36
C VAL A 91 7.18 8.88 6.26
N VAL A 92 6.67 10.11 6.29
CA VAL A 92 5.50 10.48 7.10
C VAL A 92 4.26 9.66 6.69
N VAL A 93 4.04 9.49 5.38
CA VAL A 93 2.94 8.66 4.86
C VAL A 93 3.11 7.20 5.29
N ARG A 94 4.32 6.65 5.14
CA ARG A 94 4.63 5.27 5.53
C ARG A 94 4.48 5.04 7.02
N LYS A 95 4.94 5.97 7.87
CA LYS A 95 4.74 5.91 9.32
C LYS A 95 3.25 5.95 9.67
N ALA A 96 2.45 6.81 9.03
CA ALA A 96 1.01 6.85 9.26
C ALA A 96 0.32 5.53 8.89
N ILE A 97 0.67 4.93 7.76
CA ILE A 97 0.19 3.59 7.35
C ILE A 97 0.65 2.54 8.37
N THR A 98 1.89 2.64 8.84
CA THR A 98 2.44 1.74 9.86
C THR A 98 1.65 1.79 11.16
N ASN A 99 1.26 2.97 11.61
CA ASN A 99 0.41 3.12 12.79
C ASN A 99 -0.98 2.48 12.62
N GLY A 100 -1.58 2.56 11.43
CA GLY A 100 -2.87 1.93 11.16
C GLY A 100 -2.81 0.42 10.94
N PHE A 101 -1.69 -0.10 10.44
CA PHE A 101 -1.55 -1.48 9.96
C PHE A 101 -0.44 -2.26 10.65
N PHE A 102 0.06 -1.81 11.81
CA PHE A 102 1.22 -2.42 12.48
C PHE A 102 1.12 -3.93 12.64
N ALA A 103 -0.08 -4.50 12.81
CA ALA A 103 -0.29 -5.94 12.97
C ALA A 103 -0.07 -6.75 11.66
N ASN A 104 -0.08 -6.10 10.51
CA ASN A 104 0.08 -6.69 9.17
C ASN A 104 1.54 -6.67 8.70
N ALA A 105 2.50 -6.59 9.61
CA ALA A 105 3.91 -6.62 9.27
C ALA A 105 4.35 -8.02 8.82
N CYS A 106 5.24 -8.03 7.83
CA CYS A 106 5.86 -9.21 7.27
C CYS A 106 7.36 -8.99 7.09
N ARG A 107 8.14 -10.05 7.31
CA ARG A 107 9.57 -10.07 7.06
C ARG A 107 9.91 -11.08 5.98
N LEU A 108 10.78 -10.69 5.04
CA LEU A 108 11.32 -11.59 4.03
C LEU A 108 12.09 -12.72 4.72
N GLU A 109 11.85 -13.96 4.33
CA GLU A 109 12.60 -15.11 4.85
C GLU A 109 13.97 -15.19 4.15
N ALA A 110 15.06 -15.08 4.92
CA ALA A 110 16.41 -15.00 4.37
C ALA A 110 16.84 -16.24 3.56
N SER A 111 16.29 -17.41 3.90
CA SER A 111 16.54 -18.68 3.22
C SER A 111 15.62 -18.93 2.02
N SER A 112 14.68 -18.03 1.73
CA SER A 112 13.73 -18.20 0.64
C SER A 112 14.31 -17.65 -0.67
N HIS A 113 14.36 -18.53 -1.68
CA HIS A 113 14.67 -18.15 -3.06
C HIS A 113 13.41 -17.74 -3.85
N ASP A 114 12.21 -18.01 -3.30
CA ASP A 114 10.91 -17.79 -3.95
C ASP A 114 10.19 -16.50 -3.46
N GLY A 115 10.88 -15.62 -2.73
CA GLY A 115 10.31 -14.36 -2.24
C GLY A 115 9.23 -14.55 -1.16
N LYS A 116 9.36 -15.59 -0.34
CA LYS A 116 8.45 -15.92 0.76
C LYS A 116 8.70 -15.01 1.96
N TYR A 117 7.62 -14.51 2.53
CA TYR A 117 7.60 -13.71 3.75
C TYR A 117 6.94 -14.50 4.87
N LYS A 118 7.25 -14.12 6.11
CA LYS A 118 6.52 -14.55 7.31
C LYS A 118 5.80 -13.38 7.95
N THR A 119 4.52 -13.56 8.27
CA THR A 119 3.77 -12.59 9.07
C THR A 119 4.32 -12.53 10.49
N ILE A 120 4.36 -11.34 11.09
CA ILE A 120 4.84 -11.20 12.46
C ILE A 120 3.85 -11.75 13.49
N ARG A 121 2.54 -11.61 13.24
CA ARG A 121 1.52 -12.01 14.21
C ARG A 121 1.42 -13.52 14.42
N GLY A 122 1.70 -14.32 13.39
CA GLY A 122 1.43 -15.77 13.40
C GLY A 122 2.37 -16.62 12.57
N SER A 123 3.50 -16.08 12.10
CA SER A 123 4.52 -16.80 11.32
C SER A 123 3.99 -17.49 10.06
N GLN A 124 2.89 -16.99 9.50
CA GLN A 124 2.25 -17.54 8.30
C GLN A 124 3.09 -17.20 7.07
N ALA A 125 3.28 -18.18 6.18
CA ALA A 125 3.92 -17.99 4.89
C ALA A 125 3.00 -17.19 3.96
N VAL A 126 3.51 -16.06 3.45
CA VAL A 126 2.80 -15.17 2.54
C VAL A 126 3.75 -14.63 1.47
N TYR A 127 3.20 -14.17 0.35
CA TYR A 127 3.95 -13.74 -0.83
C TYR A 127 3.47 -12.37 -1.30
N ILE A 128 4.34 -11.54 -1.88
CA ILE A 128 3.87 -10.32 -2.54
C ILE A 128 3.04 -10.71 -3.78
N HIS A 129 1.86 -10.13 -3.95
CA HIS A 129 1.05 -10.40 -5.14
C HIS A 129 1.73 -9.86 -6.41
N PRO A 130 1.67 -10.56 -7.57
CA PRO A 130 2.31 -10.12 -8.81
C PRO A 130 1.89 -8.74 -9.33
N SER A 131 0.73 -8.24 -8.90
CA SER A 131 0.25 -6.90 -9.27
C SER A 131 0.91 -5.76 -8.49
N SER A 132 1.68 -6.06 -7.43
CA SER A 132 2.34 -5.04 -6.62
C SER A 132 3.60 -4.55 -7.32
N VAL A 133 3.90 -3.25 -7.19
CA VAL A 133 5.15 -2.67 -7.70
C VAL A 133 6.40 -3.24 -7.00
N LEU A 134 6.22 -3.86 -5.82
CA LEU A 134 7.31 -4.45 -5.03
C LEU A 134 7.56 -5.93 -5.32
N PHE A 135 6.80 -6.56 -6.21
CA PHE A 135 6.84 -8.01 -6.45
C PHE A 135 8.25 -8.53 -6.78
N ARG A 136 9.04 -7.77 -7.54
CA ARG A 136 10.41 -8.15 -7.93
C ARG A 136 11.51 -7.50 -7.09
N VAL A 137 11.16 -6.55 -6.23
CA VAL A 137 12.12 -5.79 -5.40
C VAL A 137 12.45 -6.57 -4.13
N ASN A 138 11.47 -7.26 -3.57
CA ASN A 138 11.58 -8.04 -2.33
C ASN A 138 12.22 -7.29 -1.15
N PRO A 139 11.62 -6.19 -0.65
CA PRO A 139 12.14 -5.49 0.52
C PRO A 139 12.15 -6.37 1.78
N LYS A 140 13.15 -6.20 2.64
CA LYS A 140 13.30 -7.03 3.87
C LYS A 140 12.07 -6.97 4.80
N TRP A 141 11.43 -5.81 4.88
CA TRP A 141 10.29 -5.54 5.75
C TRP A 141 9.19 -4.82 4.98
N VAL A 142 7.97 -5.34 5.11
CA VAL A 142 6.80 -4.79 4.43
C VAL A 142 5.58 -4.82 5.33
N LEU A 143 4.62 -3.95 5.00
CA LEU A 143 3.24 -4.01 5.46
C LEU A 143 2.33 -4.31 4.27
N TYR A 144 1.26 -5.06 4.53
CA TYR A 144 0.20 -5.31 3.56
C TYR A 144 -1.14 -4.77 4.05
N HIS A 145 -2.00 -4.40 3.10
CA HIS A 145 -3.37 -3.98 3.42
C HIS A 145 -4.31 -5.18 3.58
N SER A 146 -4.23 -6.14 2.66
CA SER A 146 -5.07 -7.34 2.69
C SER A 146 -4.33 -8.57 2.18
N LEU A 147 -4.81 -9.75 2.57
CA LEU A 147 -4.40 -11.03 2.02
C LEU A 147 -5.48 -11.54 1.08
N VAL A 148 -5.06 -12.21 0.01
CA VAL A 148 -5.94 -12.98 -0.88
C VAL A 148 -5.39 -14.39 -1.01
N SER A 149 -6.27 -15.36 -0.83
CA SER A 149 -5.95 -16.78 -0.95
C SER A 149 -6.32 -17.28 -2.34
N THR A 150 -5.33 -17.81 -3.06
CA THR A 150 -5.53 -18.59 -4.28
C THR A 150 -4.83 -19.94 -4.10
N ASP A 151 -3.84 -20.26 -4.92
CA ASP A 151 -2.83 -21.31 -4.73
C ASP A 151 -1.89 -21.04 -3.54
N LYS A 152 -1.60 -19.75 -3.27
CA LYS A 152 -0.83 -19.29 -2.11
C LYS A 152 -1.54 -18.11 -1.45
N GLN A 153 -1.03 -17.71 -0.28
CA GLN A 153 -1.47 -16.48 0.39
C GLN A 153 -0.69 -15.29 -0.15
N TYR A 154 -1.38 -14.38 -0.84
CA TYR A 154 -0.77 -13.20 -1.46
C TYR A 154 -1.16 -11.91 -0.74
N MET A 155 -0.15 -11.11 -0.39
CA MET A 155 -0.25 -9.76 0.12
C MET A 155 -0.60 -8.77 -1.00
N ARG A 156 -1.66 -7.98 -0.80
CA ARG A 156 -2.06 -6.89 -1.69
C ARG A 156 -1.86 -5.53 -1.05
N ASN A 157 -1.56 -4.55 -1.90
CA ASN A 157 -1.23 -3.17 -1.55
C ASN A 157 -0.09 -3.16 -0.52
N VAL A 158 1.11 -3.45 -0.99
CA VAL A 158 2.30 -3.64 -0.16
C VAL A 158 3.09 -2.35 -0.09
N ILE A 159 3.69 -2.07 1.06
CA ILE A 159 4.58 -0.92 1.27
C ILE A 159 5.81 -1.35 2.06
N SER A 160 6.99 -0.85 1.68
CA SER A 160 8.23 -1.07 2.43
C SER A 160 8.28 -0.17 3.66
N ILE A 161 8.83 -0.72 4.75
CA ILE A 161 8.92 -0.01 6.02
C ILE A 161 10.27 -0.22 6.70
N ASP A 162 10.63 0.71 7.58
CA ASP A 162 11.66 0.48 8.58
C ASP A 162 11.04 -0.27 9.79
N PRO A 163 11.64 -1.37 10.27
CA PRO A 163 11.12 -2.10 11.42
C PRO A 163 11.06 -1.28 12.72
N SER A 164 11.90 -0.24 12.88
CA SER A 164 11.86 0.64 14.06
C SER A 164 10.50 1.33 14.22
N TRP A 165 9.81 1.62 13.11
CA TRP A 165 8.49 2.27 13.12
C TRP A 165 7.41 1.37 13.72
N LEU A 166 7.59 0.05 13.68
CA LEU A 166 6.66 -0.90 14.29
C LEU A 166 6.72 -0.83 15.82
N THR A 167 7.93 -0.75 16.37
CA THR A 167 8.15 -0.58 17.80
C THR A 167 7.72 0.79 18.32
N GLU A 168 7.83 1.84 17.49
CA GLU A 168 7.26 3.16 17.78
C GLU A 168 5.72 3.12 17.79
N ALA A 169 5.11 2.48 16.78
CA ALA A 169 3.66 2.46 16.60
C ALA A 169 2.91 1.62 17.64
N ALA A 170 3.47 0.45 18.00
CA ALA A 170 2.80 -0.50 18.89
C ALA A 170 3.80 -1.25 19.79
N PRO A 171 4.44 -0.56 20.76
CA PRO A 171 5.51 -1.14 21.58
C PRO A 171 5.05 -2.41 22.30
N HIS A 172 3.85 -2.39 22.90
CA HIS A 172 3.29 -3.54 23.62
C HIS A 172 3.15 -4.78 22.72
N PHE A 173 2.67 -4.60 21.48
CA PHE A 173 2.50 -5.72 20.54
C PHE A 173 3.85 -6.37 20.19
N TYR A 174 4.86 -5.54 19.90
CA TYR A 174 6.16 -6.02 19.43
C TYR A 174 7.07 -6.53 20.56
N GLN A 175 6.94 -6.01 21.78
CA GLN A 175 7.60 -6.58 22.96
C GLN A 175 7.12 -8.00 23.26
N HIS A 176 5.80 -8.24 23.22
CA HIS A 176 5.25 -9.58 23.41
C HIS A 176 5.67 -10.57 22.32
N GLN A 177 5.74 -10.14 21.05
CA GLN A 177 6.21 -11.00 19.97
C GLN A 177 7.69 -11.36 20.11
N ARG A 178 8.54 -10.41 20.52
CA ARG A 178 9.95 -10.67 20.81
C ARG A 178 10.12 -11.73 21.91
N LEU A 179 9.33 -11.64 22.98
CA LEU A 179 9.34 -12.64 24.05
C LEU A 179 8.93 -14.02 23.54
N LYS A 180 7.87 -14.13 22.71
CA LYS A 180 7.47 -15.41 22.11
C LYS A 180 8.55 -16.05 21.24
N SER A 181 9.31 -15.23 20.50
CA SER A 181 10.42 -15.72 19.67
C SER A 181 11.67 -16.16 20.44
N MET A 182 11.75 -15.89 21.75
CA MET A 182 12.87 -16.31 22.60
C MET A 182 12.59 -17.62 23.37
N VAL A 183 11.33 -18.06 23.39
CA VAL A 183 10.88 -19.26 24.14
C VAL A 183 10.77 -20.49 23.21
N HIS A 184 11.06 -20.32 21.92
CA HIS A 184 11.08 -21.35 20.89
C HIS A 184 12.37 -21.25 20.09
#